data_AF-A0A5T7YDR8-F1
#
_entry.id   AF-A0A5T7YDR8-F1
#
_cell.length_a   1.000
_cell.length_b   1.000
_cell.length_c   1.000
_cell.angle_alpha   90.00
_cell.angle_beta   90.00
_cell.angle_gamma   90.00
#
_symmetry.space_group_name_H-M   'P 1'
#
loop_
_entity.id
_entity.type
_entity.pdbx_description
1 polymer ?
#
loop_
_entity_poly.entity_id
_entity_poly.type
_entity_poly.pdbx_seq_one_letter_code
_entity_poly.pdbx_strand_id
1 'polypeptide(L)'
;MSNSKYIDLDSRIKKLKEVVKDLDTNTLATYSFWEMYKFGTLGQKIELQSPARQILYLFGIACASVEPTEPTDNVHGKIKQTVEILNDIFTKYMLAYFPTKDDLKSGLEDEWHKVREVAMPMFSNYFFEGLKVSTENFKEIIKNYFDGFENEIKTYFGLDHHEMVEILNLIGELIQSKYDRYREIMDTLKNEHERFKENNFEKVEDFKAYMDDLRERTKHLAQEYHDFCNGSVSFRFDSIRYKLGDDIVDSFIKTFVTERGNSPEIKYITDENPFSYKPIVTVNNLDYMLPSANAAYEAIILNLEKFFKESKYNDKFRKARDNRLEHETFCTFRDFFPESTTILESVFETNKSHNEHDLIIFHNKTILIVEAKASPRRAPLREPARAYIRIRDDFKRKSGIQSASEQANNLRNLIINNEKTPLYDKKGNLLYTINRCDYDNIYCICVTKDDFGMLATNLTLMLEKKEDEPYPWVICIQDLKFYFDCLKEIDLDHDYFLNYIHERIKIHGKATACDELEYAGAYLNYGGFDFINKEVNSNVFLDISESRVFDEIHLEKIHGRKYVHQIKKPTYSILNRDKLFSSLNTKHSRKDAKKIKAKRKEQKKSRKRNR
;
A
#
# COMPACT_ATOMS: atom_id res chain seq x y z
N MET A 1 -17.70 1.84 -30.30
CA MET A 1 -17.32 2.85 -29.27
C MET A 1 -16.10 3.60 -29.78
N SER A 2 -16.27 4.82 -30.30
CA SER A 2 -15.13 5.62 -30.77
C SER A 2 -14.40 6.27 -29.59
N ASN A 3 -13.10 5.99 -29.52
CA ASN A 3 -12.17 6.19 -28.41
C ASN A 3 -11.80 7.66 -28.12
N SER A 4 -12.73 8.60 -28.06
CA SER A 4 -12.42 10.03 -27.87
C SER A 4 -11.57 10.34 -26.61
N LYS A 5 -11.75 9.63 -25.49
CA LYS A 5 -10.92 9.81 -24.27
C LYS A 5 -9.55 9.09 -24.34
N TYR A 6 -9.40 8.06 -25.16
CA TYR A 6 -8.14 7.30 -25.30
C TYR A 6 -7.24 7.82 -26.43
N ILE A 7 -7.79 8.60 -27.37
CA ILE A 7 -7.02 9.25 -28.45
C ILE A 7 -5.94 10.21 -27.89
N ASP A 8 -6.11 10.73 -26.66
CA ASP A 8 -5.08 11.54 -25.98
C ASP A 8 -4.09 10.71 -25.14
N LEU A 9 -4.43 9.49 -24.72
CA LEU A 9 -3.55 8.67 -23.85
C LEU A 9 -2.28 8.24 -24.58
N ASP A 10 -2.42 7.73 -25.81
CA ASP A 10 -1.30 7.28 -26.64
C ASP A 10 -0.30 8.43 -26.93
N SER A 11 -0.82 9.63 -27.16
CA SER A 11 -0.02 10.84 -27.36
C SER A 11 0.82 11.17 -26.11
N ARG A 12 0.23 11.05 -24.91
CA ARG A 12 0.94 11.28 -23.65
C ARG A 12 1.99 10.23 -23.36
N ILE A 13 1.68 8.96 -23.61
CA ILE A 13 2.66 7.86 -23.47
C ILE A 13 3.83 8.06 -24.44
N LYS A 14 3.55 8.43 -25.70
CA LYS A 14 4.61 8.77 -26.66
C LYS A 14 5.46 9.93 -26.16
N LYS A 15 4.84 10.98 -25.62
CA LYS A 15 5.57 12.11 -25.04
C LYS A 15 6.41 11.70 -23.84
N LEU A 16 5.92 10.82 -22.96
CA LEU A 16 6.68 10.27 -21.84
C LEU A 16 7.95 9.58 -22.35
N LYS A 17 7.82 8.71 -23.35
CA LYS A 17 8.95 8.01 -23.98
C LYS A 17 10.00 8.98 -24.50
N GLU A 18 9.59 10.05 -25.19
CA GLU A 18 10.52 11.06 -25.71
C GLU A 18 11.24 11.83 -24.60
N VAL A 19 10.57 12.13 -23.49
CA VAL A 19 11.20 12.85 -22.37
C VAL A 19 12.18 11.95 -21.59
N VAL A 20 11.80 10.68 -21.38
CA VAL A 20 12.59 9.70 -20.61
C VAL A 20 13.87 9.27 -21.33
N LYS A 21 13.88 9.27 -22.67
CA LYS A 21 15.09 8.98 -23.47
C LYS A 21 16.26 9.91 -23.15
N ASP A 22 15.99 11.15 -22.75
CA ASP A 22 17.04 12.14 -22.46
C ASP A 22 17.56 12.09 -21.01
N LEU A 23 16.98 11.22 -20.17
CA LEU A 23 17.34 11.06 -18.77
C LEU A 23 18.12 9.75 -18.60
N ASP A 24 19.31 9.84 -18.02
CA ASP A 24 20.14 8.69 -17.68
C ASP A 24 19.52 7.87 -16.53
N THR A 25 19.92 6.60 -16.45
CA THR A 25 19.32 5.64 -15.51
C THR A 25 19.57 6.06 -14.06
N ASN A 26 20.76 6.59 -13.77
CA ASN A 26 21.16 6.96 -12.43
C ASN A 26 20.36 8.15 -11.89
N THR A 27 20.13 9.16 -12.73
CA THR A 27 19.25 10.30 -12.45
C THR A 27 17.84 9.85 -12.12
N LEU A 28 17.27 8.95 -12.93
CA LEU A 28 15.92 8.42 -12.69
C LEU A 28 15.85 7.64 -11.39
N ALA A 29 16.82 6.75 -11.14
CA ALA A 29 16.84 5.90 -9.95
C ALA A 29 16.98 6.72 -8.67
N THR A 30 17.91 7.69 -8.68
CA THR A 30 18.13 8.61 -7.57
C THR A 30 16.88 9.43 -7.30
N TYR A 31 16.29 10.05 -8.32
CA TYR A 31 15.04 10.81 -8.15
C TYR A 31 13.92 9.94 -7.55
N SER A 32 13.67 8.76 -8.11
CA SER A 32 12.60 7.88 -7.67
C SER A 32 12.77 7.43 -6.22
N PHE A 33 13.98 7.04 -5.83
CA PHE A 33 14.26 6.65 -4.46
C PHE A 33 14.01 7.79 -3.48
N TRP A 34 14.49 9.00 -3.79
CA TRP A 34 14.30 10.15 -2.91
C TRP A 34 12.85 10.60 -2.79
N GLU A 35 12.05 10.49 -3.86
CA GLU A 35 10.61 10.75 -3.75
C GLU A 35 9.92 9.72 -2.87
N MET A 36 10.26 8.44 -2.98
CA MET A 36 9.75 7.39 -2.09
C MET A 36 10.18 7.61 -0.64
N TYR A 37 11.43 8.01 -0.40
CA TYR A 37 11.94 8.33 0.93
C TYR A 37 11.23 9.53 1.56
N LYS A 38 11.04 10.63 0.80
CA LYS A 38 10.27 11.79 1.26
C LYS A 38 8.85 11.41 1.60
N PHE A 39 8.20 10.61 0.76
CA PHE A 39 6.82 10.21 0.95
C PHE A 39 6.65 9.25 2.13
N GLY A 40 7.34 8.11 2.12
CA GLY A 40 7.17 7.04 3.09
C GLY A 40 7.88 7.27 4.43
N THR A 41 9.10 7.81 4.41
CA THR A 41 9.91 7.95 5.63
C THR A 41 9.73 9.32 6.28
N LEU A 42 9.67 10.39 5.49
CA LEU A 42 9.56 11.75 6.03
C LEU A 42 8.11 12.27 6.12
N GLY A 43 7.13 11.51 5.62
CA GLY A 43 5.72 11.92 5.59
C GLY A 43 5.48 13.23 4.80
N GLN A 44 6.37 13.54 3.86
CA GLN A 44 6.33 14.77 3.08
C GLN A 44 5.43 14.62 1.86
N LYS A 45 4.76 15.72 1.50
CA LYS A 45 3.98 15.78 0.28
C LYS A 45 4.91 15.77 -0.95
N ILE A 46 4.65 14.87 -1.87
CA ILE A 46 5.33 14.79 -3.16
C ILE A 46 4.38 15.08 -4.33
N GLU A 47 4.93 15.26 -5.54
CA GLU A 47 4.16 15.65 -6.72
C GLU A 47 3.52 14.46 -7.45
N LEU A 48 4.09 13.26 -7.31
CA LEU A 48 3.52 12.02 -7.84
C LEU A 48 2.24 11.68 -7.09
N GLN A 49 1.17 11.38 -7.83
CA GLN A 49 -0.14 11.01 -7.27
C GLN A 49 -0.20 9.56 -6.79
N SER A 50 0.58 8.68 -7.40
CA SER A 50 0.67 7.25 -7.10
C SER A 50 2.14 6.83 -7.17
N PRO A 51 2.97 7.25 -6.19
CA PRO A 51 4.42 7.23 -6.31
C PRO A 51 4.98 5.86 -6.68
N ALA A 52 4.60 4.82 -5.94
CA ALA A 52 5.08 3.45 -6.17
C ALA A 52 4.76 2.93 -7.59
N ARG A 53 3.49 3.03 -8.02
CA ARG A 53 3.07 2.51 -9.34
C ARG A 53 3.55 3.41 -10.49
N GLN A 54 3.63 4.72 -10.30
CA GLN A 54 4.18 5.64 -11.29
C GLN A 54 5.68 5.42 -11.51
N ILE A 55 6.44 5.13 -10.45
CA ILE A 55 7.86 4.77 -10.55
C ILE A 55 8.03 3.44 -11.28
N LEU A 56 7.26 2.41 -10.94
CA LEU A 56 7.30 1.15 -11.68
C LEU A 56 7.02 1.36 -13.16
N TYR A 57 5.95 2.10 -13.51
CA TYR A 57 5.61 2.38 -14.91
C TYR A 57 6.70 3.22 -15.62
N LEU A 58 7.27 4.22 -14.94
CA LEU A 58 8.40 5.00 -15.44
C LEU A 58 9.58 4.11 -15.80
N PHE A 59 9.96 3.17 -14.93
CA PHE A 59 11.05 2.25 -15.19
C PHE A 59 10.72 1.18 -16.24
N GLY A 60 9.47 0.74 -16.35
CA GLY A 60 9.04 -0.11 -17.46
C GLY A 60 9.20 0.59 -18.83
N ILE A 61 8.96 1.91 -18.87
CA ILE A 61 9.22 2.73 -20.06
C ILE A 61 10.72 2.97 -20.27
N ALA A 62 11.45 3.35 -19.22
CA ALA A 62 12.88 3.68 -19.29
C ALA A 62 13.72 2.46 -19.69
N CYS A 63 13.47 1.29 -19.09
CA CYS A 63 14.23 0.07 -19.37
C CYS A 63 13.99 -0.49 -20.77
N ALA A 64 12.89 -0.11 -21.44
CA ALA A 64 12.62 -0.44 -22.84
C ALA A 64 13.28 0.53 -23.82
N SER A 65 13.88 1.62 -23.33
CA SER A 65 14.62 2.62 -24.11
C SER A 65 16.12 2.49 -23.89
N VAL A 66 16.91 2.82 -24.90
CA VAL A 66 18.38 2.85 -24.80
C VAL A 66 18.82 3.94 -23.81
N GLU A 67 19.89 3.70 -23.07
CA GLU A 67 20.55 4.70 -22.22
C GLU A 67 21.05 5.88 -23.10
N PRO A 68 20.80 7.15 -22.72
CA PRO A 68 21.30 8.29 -23.49
C PRO A 68 22.83 8.35 -23.47
N THR A 69 23.44 8.55 -24.64
CA THR A 69 24.88 8.82 -24.76
C THR A 69 25.25 10.22 -24.27
N GLU A 70 24.32 11.18 -24.45
CA GLU A 70 24.46 12.57 -23.99
C GLU A 70 23.20 12.93 -23.18
N PRO A 71 23.20 12.68 -21.85
CA PRO A 71 22.08 13.04 -20.99
C PRO A 71 21.82 14.54 -20.99
N THR A 72 20.58 14.93 -20.74
CA THR A 72 20.20 16.34 -20.73
C THR A 72 20.79 17.12 -19.55
N ASP A 73 21.36 18.31 -19.82
CA ASP A 73 21.77 19.24 -18.76
C ASP A 73 20.57 19.81 -17.97
N ASN A 74 19.36 19.80 -18.56
CA ASN A 74 18.14 20.30 -17.92
C ASN A 74 17.39 19.18 -17.18
N VAL A 75 18.10 18.47 -16.30
CA VAL A 75 17.55 17.36 -15.50
C VAL A 75 16.28 17.77 -14.77
N HIS A 76 16.30 18.89 -14.04
CA HIS A 76 15.15 19.34 -13.26
C HIS A 76 13.90 19.60 -14.11
N GLY A 77 14.07 20.27 -15.27
CA GLY A 77 12.95 20.56 -16.17
C GLY A 77 12.36 19.29 -16.78
N LYS A 78 13.21 18.30 -17.12
CA LYS A 78 12.80 17.02 -17.70
C LYS A 78 12.11 16.12 -16.66
N ILE A 79 12.62 16.04 -15.44
CA ILE A 79 11.97 15.33 -14.33
C ILE A 79 10.59 15.92 -14.04
N LYS A 80 10.48 17.25 -13.94
CA LYS A 80 9.18 17.90 -13.75
C LYS A 80 8.20 17.57 -14.87
N GLN A 81 8.68 17.61 -16.13
CA GLN A 81 7.86 17.23 -17.28
C GLN A 81 7.42 15.76 -17.22
N THR A 82 8.29 14.86 -16.81
CA THR A 82 7.98 13.43 -16.58
C THR A 82 6.87 13.28 -15.55
N VAL A 83 6.96 13.93 -14.40
CA VAL A 83 5.93 13.91 -13.35
C VAL A 83 4.58 14.43 -13.85
N GLU A 84 4.57 15.57 -14.53
CA GLU A 84 3.34 16.15 -15.10
C GLU A 84 2.67 15.19 -16.09
N ILE A 85 3.46 14.50 -16.94
CA ILE A 85 2.94 13.51 -17.89
C ILE A 85 2.43 12.26 -17.18
N LEU A 86 3.16 11.74 -16.19
CA LEU A 86 2.74 10.57 -15.40
C LEU A 86 1.41 10.83 -14.68
N ASN A 87 1.27 12.00 -14.05
CA ASN A 87 0.02 12.40 -13.39
C ASN A 87 -1.14 12.54 -14.40
N ASP A 88 -0.89 13.09 -15.59
CA ASP A 88 -1.89 13.19 -16.65
C ASP A 88 -2.31 11.81 -17.18
N ILE A 89 -1.37 10.87 -17.36
CA ILE A 89 -1.65 9.49 -17.76
C ILE A 89 -2.57 8.81 -16.74
N PHE A 90 -2.21 8.82 -15.46
CA PHE A 90 -3.00 8.18 -14.40
C PHE A 90 -4.38 8.85 -14.24
N THR A 91 -4.43 10.19 -14.28
CA THR A 91 -5.70 10.93 -14.23
C THR A 91 -6.63 10.53 -15.38
N LYS A 92 -6.13 10.30 -16.60
CA LYS A 92 -6.98 9.87 -17.74
C LYS A 92 -7.65 8.53 -17.53
N TYR A 93 -6.99 7.57 -16.86
CA TYR A 93 -7.62 6.31 -16.50
C TYR A 93 -8.79 6.52 -15.55
N MET A 94 -8.63 7.38 -14.54
CA MET A 94 -9.72 7.74 -13.63
C MET A 94 -10.89 8.41 -14.37
N LEU A 95 -10.59 9.35 -15.27
CA LEU A 95 -11.60 10.04 -16.07
C LEU A 95 -12.35 9.13 -17.05
N ALA A 96 -11.85 7.92 -17.32
CA ALA A 96 -12.55 6.93 -18.14
C ALA A 96 -13.81 6.39 -17.45
N TYR A 97 -13.89 6.44 -16.12
CA TYR A 97 -15.05 6.01 -15.34
C TYR A 97 -16.11 7.10 -15.19
N PHE A 98 -15.84 8.35 -15.58
CA PHE A 98 -16.80 9.45 -15.56
C PHE A 98 -17.68 9.46 -16.83
N PRO A 99 -18.93 9.95 -16.74
CA PRO A 99 -19.86 9.90 -17.86
C PRO A 99 -19.34 10.66 -19.08
N THR A 100 -19.62 10.11 -20.26
CA THR A 100 -19.36 10.78 -21.52
C THR A 100 -20.48 11.77 -21.85
N LYS A 101 -20.27 12.63 -22.84
CA LYS A 101 -21.34 13.53 -23.32
C LYS A 101 -22.53 12.75 -23.87
N ASP A 102 -22.29 11.57 -24.43
CA ASP A 102 -23.35 10.73 -24.97
C ASP A 102 -24.07 9.98 -23.84
N ASP A 103 -23.36 9.51 -22.82
CA ASP A 103 -23.98 8.96 -21.59
C ASP A 103 -24.93 9.99 -20.95
N LEU A 104 -24.49 11.25 -20.84
CA LEU A 104 -25.33 12.32 -20.28
C LEU A 104 -26.56 12.64 -21.15
N LYS A 105 -26.48 12.46 -22.48
CA LYS A 105 -27.62 12.67 -23.38
C LYS A 105 -28.62 11.53 -23.32
N SER A 106 -28.12 10.29 -23.20
CA SER A 106 -28.95 9.08 -23.09
C SER A 106 -29.55 8.91 -21.69
N GLY A 107 -29.04 9.63 -20.69
CA GLY A 107 -29.39 9.44 -19.29
C GLY A 107 -28.47 8.39 -18.64
N LEU A 108 -28.28 8.52 -17.32
CA LEU A 108 -27.49 7.59 -16.53
C LEU A 108 -28.46 6.67 -15.77
N GLU A 109 -28.63 5.44 -16.27
CA GLU A 109 -29.42 4.40 -15.60
C GLU A 109 -28.74 3.93 -14.31
N ASP A 110 -29.50 3.36 -13.37
CA ASP A 110 -28.95 2.86 -12.09
C ASP A 110 -27.82 1.84 -12.28
N GLU A 111 -27.93 0.97 -13.30
CA GLU A 111 -26.89 0.00 -13.63
C GLU A 111 -25.59 0.69 -14.09
N TRP A 112 -25.67 1.85 -14.77
CA TRP A 112 -24.49 2.63 -15.16
C TRP A 112 -23.71 3.08 -13.93
N HIS A 113 -24.41 3.53 -12.88
CA HIS A 113 -23.84 3.95 -11.61
C HIS A 113 -23.24 2.77 -10.87
N LYS A 114 -24.03 1.70 -10.65
CA LYS A 114 -23.62 0.49 -9.94
C LYS A 114 -22.33 -0.11 -10.49
N VAL A 115 -22.24 -0.27 -11.81
CA VAL A 115 -21.06 -0.82 -12.47
C VAL A 115 -19.81 -0.01 -12.17
N ARG A 116 -19.91 1.33 -12.15
CA ARG A 116 -18.76 2.23 -11.98
C ARG A 116 -18.39 2.47 -10.53
N GLU A 117 -19.36 2.46 -9.62
CA GLU A 117 -19.13 2.50 -8.17
C GLU A 117 -18.27 1.33 -7.69
N VAL A 118 -18.32 0.19 -8.39
CA VAL A 118 -17.44 -0.95 -8.11
C VAL A 118 -16.19 -0.96 -8.98
N ALA A 119 -16.32 -0.78 -10.29
CA ALA A 119 -15.19 -0.98 -11.19
C ALA A 119 -14.09 0.08 -11.01
N MET A 120 -14.44 1.34 -10.69
CA MET A 120 -13.46 2.41 -10.52
C MET A 120 -12.58 2.22 -9.28
N PRO A 121 -13.12 2.00 -8.06
CA PRO A 121 -12.27 1.80 -6.88
C PRO A 121 -11.40 0.56 -7.00
N MET A 122 -11.93 -0.53 -7.56
CA MET A 122 -11.14 -1.74 -7.78
C MET A 122 -10.01 -1.55 -8.77
N PHE A 123 -10.25 -0.80 -9.86
CA PHE A 123 -9.20 -0.45 -10.80
C PHE A 123 -8.12 0.42 -10.13
N SER A 124 -8.55 1.38 -9.31
CA SER A 124 -7.65 2.29 -8.59
C SER A 124 -6.80 1.54 -7.58
N ASN A 125 -7.40 0.79 -6.67
CA ASN A 125 -6.66 0.02 -5.66
C ASN A 125 -5.72 -1.02 -6.31
N TYR A 126 -6.07 -1.62 -7.46
CA TYR A 126 -5.17 -2.55 -8.14
C TYR A 126 -4.00 -1.87 -8.86
N PHE A 127 -4.24 -0.82 -9.66
CA PHE A 127 -3.22 -0.24 -10.54
C PHE A 127 -2.54 1.01 -9.99
N PHE A 128 -3.10 1.65 -8.95
CA PHE A 128 -2.64 2.94 -8.40
C PHE A 128 -2.11 2.78 -6.98
N GLU A 129 -2.35 1.65 -6.32
CA GLU A 129 -1.84 1.39 -4.98
C GLU A 129 -0.83 0.24 -5.03
N GLY A 130 0.27 0.40 -4.29
CA GLY A 130 1.18 -0.71 -3.96
C GLY A 130 0.75 -1.37 -2.65
N LEU A 131 1.42 -2.45 -2.26
CA LEU A 131 1.21 -3.03 -0.94
C LEU A 131 1.58 -2.00 0.14
N LYS A 132 0.63 -1.69 1.03
CA LYS A 132 0.76 -0.67 2.09
C LYS A 132 1.45 -1.24 3.33
N VAL A 133 2.63 -1.81 3.16
CA VAL A 133 3.35 -2.48 4.24
C VAL A 133 4.79 -1.98 4.35
N SER A 134 5.36 -2.07 5.54
CA SER A 134 6.76 -1.75 5.80
C SER A 134 7.68 -2.74 5.08
N THR A 135 8.95 -2.38 4.89
CA THR A 135 9.96 -3.30 4.36
C THR A 135 10.13 -4.55 5.24
N GLU A 136 9.95 -4.42 6.56
CA GLU A 136 10.03 -5.58 7.46
C GLU A 136 8.84 -6.52 7.26
N ASN A 137 7.63 -5.98 7.12
CA ASN A 137 6.43 -6.77 6.84
C ASN A 137 6.55 -7.52 5.51
N PHE A 138 7.23 -6.95 4.50
CA PHE A 138 7.54 -7.69 3.27
C PHE A 138 8.39 -8.94 3.52
N LYS A 139 9.40 -8.85 4.39
CA LYS A 139 10.25 -10.00 4.74
C LYS A 139 9.43 -11.05 5.50
N GLU A 140 8.58 -10.63 6.43
CA GLU A 140 7.66 -11.53 7.12
C GLU A 140 6.72 -12.25 6.15
N ILE A 141 6.12 -11.53 5.19
CA ILE A 141 5.26 -12.11 4.17
C ILE A 141 6.01 -13.15 3.34
N ILE A 142 7.23 -12.84 2.89
CA ILE A 142 8.06 -13.76 2.11
C ILE A 142 8.34 -15.03 2.93
N LYS A 143 8.81 -14.86 4.15
CA LYS A 143 9.09 -15.99 5.05
C LYS A 143 7.84 -16.83 5.29
N ASN A 144 6.78 -16.22 5.80
CA ASN A 144 5.54 -16.92 6.19
C ASN A 144 4.96 -17.74 5.02
N TYR A 145 4.92 -17.17 3.81
CA TYR A 145 4.29 -17.85 2.67
C TYR A 145 5.19 -18.78 1.88
N PHE A 146 6.52 -18.69 1.96
CA PHE A 146 7.42 -19.50 1.13
C PHE A 146 8.30 -20.48 1.90
N ASP A 147 8.37 -20.39 3.24
CA ASP A 147 9.06 -21.40 4.06
C ASP A 147 8.56 -22.82 3.75
N GLY A 148 9.42 -23.83 3.83
CA GLY A 148 9.11 -25.22 3.50
C GLY A 148 9.01 -25.53 2.00
N PHE A 149 9.38 -24.58 1.13
CA PHE A 149 9.50 -24.77 -0.33
C PHE A 149 10.89 -24.43 -0.86
N GLU A 150 11.91 -24.36 0.00
CA GLU A 150 13.28 -23.95 -0.33
C GLU A 150 13.84 -24.80 -1.48
N ASN A 151 13.62 -26.12 -1.43
CA ASN A 151 14.11 -27.04 -2.46
C ASN A 151 13.46 -26.77 -3.83
N GLU A 152 12.15 -26.60 -3.88
CA GLU A 152 11.42 -26.31 -5.12
C GLU A 152 11.85 -24.97 -5.72
N ILE A 153 12.02 -23.96 -4.88
CA ILE A 153 12.45 -22.61 -5.29
C ILE A 153 13.90 -22.65 -5.78
N LYS A 154 14.82 -23.22 -5.00
CA LYS A 154 16.24 -23.31 -5.33
C LYS A 154 16.51 -24.13 -6.58
N THR A 155 15.74 -25.19 -6.82
CA THR A 155 15.83 -25.97 -8.06
C THR A 155 15.50 -25.12 -9.30
N TYR A 156 14.55 -24.18 -9.20
CA TYR A 156 14.12 -23.37 -10.34
C TYR A 156 14.96 -22.10 -10.52
N PHE A 157 15.21 -21.38 -9.43
CA PHE A 157 15.90 -20.08 -9.47
C PHE A 157 17.41 -20.18 -9.26
N GLY A 158 17.92 -21.29 -8.69
CA GLY A 158 19.31 -21.46 -8.27
C GLY A 158 19.61 -20.88 -6.88
N LEU A 159 18.63 -20.26 -6.24
CA LEU A 159 18.65 -19.75 -4.87
C LEU A 159 17.25 -19.85 -4.26
N ASP A 160 17.15 -19.96 -2.95
CA ASP A 160 15.87 -19.94 -2.22
C ASP A 160 15.44 -18.52 -1.80
N HIS A 161 14.24 -18.38 -1.23
CA HIS A 161 13.67 -17.10 -0.83
C HIS A 161 14.41 -16.43 0.34
N HIS A 162 15.09 -17.19 1.20
CA HIS A 162 15.92 -16.63 2.26
C HIS A 162 17.18 -16.00 1.66
N GLU A 163 17.82 -16.68 0.71
CA GLU A 163 18.97 -16.15 -0.03
C GLU A 163 18.59 -14.89 -0.84
N MET A 164 17.39 -14.85 -1.44
CA MET A 164 16.87 -13.65 -2.12
C MET A 164 16.70 -12.45 -1.16
N VAL A 165 16.12 -12.68 0.02
CA VAL A 165 15.93 -11.63 1.04
C VAL A 165 17.28 -11.16 1.59
N GLU A 166 18.22 -12.07 1.82
CA GLU A 166 19.54 -11.73 2.35
C GLU A 166 20.33 -10.83 1.38
N ILE A 167 20.29 -11.13 0.08
CA ILE A 167 20.93 -10.26 -0.92
C ILE A 167 20.31 -8.85 -0.89
N LEU A 168 18.99 -8.71 -0.77
CA LEU A 168 18.35 -7.41 -0.65
C LEU A 168 18.72 -6.68 0.65
N ASN A 169 18.88 -7.39 1.76
CA ASN A 169 19.36 -6.81 3.01
C ASN A 169 20.77 -6.25 2.83
N LEU A 170 21.68 -7.03 2.22
CA LEU A 170 23.05 -6.59 1.94
C LEU A 170 23.11 -5.39 0.98
N ILE A 171 22.24 -5.34 -0.04
CA ILE A 171 22.08 -4.15 -0.89
C ILE A 171 21.61 -2.95 -0.06
N GLY A 172 20.63 -3.17 0.83
CA GLY A 172 20.14 -2.17 1.78
C GLY A 172 21.26 -1.62 2.68
N GLU A 173 22.11 -2.48 3.22
CA GLU A 173 23.28 -2.08 4.02
C GLU A 173 24.26 -1.22 3.23
N LEU A 174 24.55 -1.58 1.97
CA LEU A 174 25.41 -0.79 1.10
C LEU A 174 24.84 0.61 0.85
N ILE A 175 23.55 0.72 0.56
CA ILE A 175 22.88 2.01 0.36
C ILE A 175 22.82 2.81 1.67
N GLN A 176 22.50 2.16 2.78
CA GLN A 176 22.43 2.79 4.10
C GLN A 176 23.79 3.36 4.51
N SER A 177 24.89 2.65 4.27
CA SER A 177 26.25 3.12 4.60
C SER A 177 26.61 4.44 3.88
N LYS A 178 26.14 4.62 2.63
CA LYS A 178 26.31 5.88 1.89
C LYS A 178 25.52 7.01 2.53
N TYR A 179 24.31 6.72 3.00
CA TYR A 179 23.47 7.69 3.67
C TYR A 179 24.02 8.09 5.04
N ASP A 180 24.53 7.13 5.80
CA ASP A 180 25.19 7.40 7.08
C ASP A 180 26.40 8.31 6.88
N ARG A 181 27.22 8.02 5.85
CA ARG A 181 28.32 8.89 5.46
C ARG A 181 27.86 10.29 5.04
N TYR A 182 26.77 10.39 4.29
CA TYR A 182 26.17 11.68 3.95
C TYR A 182 25.75 12.48 5.20
N ARG A 183 25.14 11.81 6.19
CA ARG A 183 24.75 12.43 7.45
C ARG A 183 25.97 12.98 8.19
N GLU A 184 27.05 12.21 8.28
CA GLU A 184 28.32 12.67 8.87
C GLU A 184 28.89 13.91 8.17
N ILE A 185 28.84 13.95 6.83
CA ILE A 185 29.25 15.13 6.05
C ILE A 185 28.41 16.35 6.43
N MET A 186 27.08 16.20 6.48
CA MET A 186 26.17 17.29 6.81
C MET A 186 26.34 17.78 8.26
N ASP A 187 26.55 16.87 9.21
CA ASP A 187 26.81 17.22 10.61
C ASP A 187 28.16 17.94 10.76
N THR A 188 29.18 17.51 10.03
CA THR A 188 30.49 18.19 10.01
C THR A 188 30.36 19.62 9.48
N LEU A 189 29.67 19.82 8.35
CA LEU A 189 29.44 21.15 7.79
C LEU A 189 28.62 22.04 8.71
N LYS A 190 27.61 21.47 9.39
CA LYS A 190 26.82 22.19 10.40
C LYS A 190 27.69 22.63 11.58
N ASN A 191 28.56 21.75 12.08
CA ASN A 191 29.47 22.08 13.17
C ASN A 191 30.47 23.18 12.77
N GLU A 192 31.02 23.13 11.56
CA GLU A 192 31.90 24.20 11.05
C GLU A 192 31.15 25.53 10.88
N HIS A 193 29.86 25.49 10.51
CA HIS A 193 29.01 26.69 10.44
C HIS A 193 28.74 27.29 11.83
N GLU A 194 28.51 26.47 12.85
CA GLU A 194 28.37 26.97 14.24
C GLU A 194 29.70 27.55 14.74
N ARG A 195 30.84 26.88 14.51
CA ARG A 195 32.18 27.42 14.82
C ARG A 195 32.42 28.76 14.14
N PHE A 196 32.00 28.90 12.88
CA PHE A 196 32.12 30.17 12.15
C PHE A 196 31.31 31.29 12.82
N LYS A 197 30.09 31.03 13.30
CA LYS A 197 29.27 32.02 14.02
C LYS A 197 29.85 32.43 15.37
N GLU A 198 30.53 31.51 16.05
CA GLU A 198 31.15 31.76 17.35
C GLU A 198 32.42 32.63 17.24
N ASN A 199 33.01 32.73 16.04
CA ASN A 199 34.17 33.57 15.81
C ASN A 199 33.79 35.05 15.66
N ASN A 200 34.39 35.90 16.48
CA ASN A 200 34.37 37.36 16.33
C ASN A 200 35.62 37.82 15.57
N PHE A 201 35.55 37.82 14.24
CA PHE A 201 36.66 38.30 13.42
C PHE A 201 36.77 39.83 13.50
N GLU A 202 37.79 40.35 14.19
CA GLU A 202 38.08 41.79 14.27
C GLU A 202 38.91 42.30 13.08
N LYS A 203 39.64 41.40 12.39
CA LYS A 203 40.50 41.70 11.24
C LYS A 203 40.16 40.85 10.02
N VAL A 204 40.40 41.42 8.84
CA VAL A 204 40.15 40.74 7.55
C VAL A 204 41.13 39.58 7.35
N GLU A 205 42.36 39.69 7.87
CA GLU A 205 43.39 38.68 7.78
C GLU A 205 43.00 37.41 8.56
N ASP A 206 42.42 37.57 9.76
CA ASP A 206 41.96 36.47 10.60
C ASP A 206 40.78 35.72 9.94
N PHE A 207 39.88 36.46 9.30
CA PHE A 207 38.81 35.88 8.48
C PHE A 207 39.35 35.09 7.29
N LYS A 208 40.34 35.63 6.55
CA LYS A 208 40.95 34.93 5.41
C LYS A 208 41.65 33.65 5.85
N ALA A 209 42.45 33.71 6.91
CA ALA A 209 43.13 32.54 7.46
C ALA A 209 42.13 31.45 7.88
N TYR A 210 41.04 31.82 8.55
CA TYR A 210 39.97 30.89 8.90
C TYR A 210 39.31 30.26 7.66
N MET A 211 39.02 31.06 6.63
CA MET A 211 38.39 30.55 5.41
C MET A 211 39.30 29.62 4.59
N ASP A 212 40.61 29.88 4.57
CA ASP A 212 41.58 29.02 3.88
C ASP A 212 41.73 27.67 4.62
N ASP A 213 41.81 27.71 5.95
CA ASP A 213 41.86 26.53 6.81
C ASP A 213 40.55 25.71 6.74
N LEU A 214 39.39 26.37 6.77
CA LEU A 214 38.10 25.73 6.54
C LEU A 214 38.06 25.02 5.19
N ARG A 215 38.47 25.70 4.11
CA ARG A 215 38.51 25.11 2.76
C ARG A 215 39.36 23.85 2.73
N GLU A 216 40.54 23.88 3.34
CA GLU A 216 41.44 22.73 3.35
C GLU A 216 40.83 21.57 4.14
N ARG A 217 40.27 21.84 5.32
CA ARG A 217 39.58 20.81 6.14
C ARG A 217 38.36 20.21 5.45
N THR A 218 37.58 21.00 4.71
CA THR A 218 36.33 20.53 4.09
C THR A 218 36.48 20.14 2.61
N LYS A 219 37.69 20.21 2.04
CA LYS A 219 37.93 19.96 0.62
C LYS A 219 37.45 18.58 0.16
N HIS A 220 37.70 17.55 0.97
CA HIS A 220 37.30 16.17 0.69
C HIS A 220 35.77 15.99 0.76
N LEU A 221 35.08 16.72 1.66
CA LEU A 221 33.64 16.64 1.85
C LEU A 221 32.86 17.07 0.59
N ALA A 222 33.39 18.03 -0.18
CA ALA A 222 32.75 18.47 -1.40
C ALA A 222 32.71 17.36 -2.47
N GLN A 223 33.80 16.59 -2.61
CA GLN A 223 33.85 15.45 -3.52
C GLN A 223 32.93 14.33 -3.04
N GLU A 224 32.98 13.98 -1.75
CA GLU A 224 32.14 12.92 -1.21
C GLU A 224 30.64 13.26 -1.28
N TYR A 225 30.26 14.52 -1.06
CA TYR A 225 28.91 15.00 -1.27
C TYR A 225 28.49 14.85 -2.74
N HIS A 226 29.37 15.20 -3.67
CA HIS A 226 29.11 15.04 -5.09
C HIS A 226 28.93 13.57 -5.49
N ASP A 227 29.80 12.69 -5.00
CA ASP A 227 29.74 11.25 -5.24
C ASP A 227 28.44 10.65 -4.68
N PHE A 228 28.00 11.12 -3.50
CA PHE A 228 26.71 10.74 -2.93
C PHE A 228 25.56 11.19 -3.82
N CYS A 229 25.52 12.46 -4.25
CA CYS A 229 24.45 12.97 -5.12
C CYS A 229 24.36 12.21 -6.45
N ASN A 230 25.48 11.71 -6.97
CA ASN A 230 25.56 10.97 -8.22
C ASN A 230 25.46 9.45 -8.05
N GLY A 231 25.33 8.91 -6.84
CA GLY A 231 25.44 7.48 -6.61
C GLY A 231 24.78 6.99 -5.32
N SER A 232 23.82 7.73 -4.77
CA SER A 232 23.22 7.42 -3.47
C SER A 232 22.51 6.07 -3.45
N VAL A 233 22.06 5.59 -4.61
CA VAL A 233 21.32 4.32 -4.76
C VAL A 233 22.02 3.31 -5.67
N SER A 234 23.26 3.61 -6.08
CA SER A 234 24.06 2.69 -6.86
C SER A 234 24.79 1.71 -5.95
N PHE A 235 25.12 0.52 -6.45
CA PHE A 235 25.92 -0.46 -5.73
C PHE A 235 26.56 -1.44 -6.71
N ARG A 236 27.49 -2.25 -6.19
CA ARG A 236 28.10 -3.37 -6.91
C ARG A 236 27.97 -4.65 -6.10
N PHE A 237 27.93 -5.77 -6.78
CA PHE A 237 27.79 -7.08 -6.15
C PHE A 237 29.09 -7.66 -5.61
N ASP A 238 30.26 -7.05 -5.82
CA ASP A 238 31.57 -7.63 -5.43
C ASP A 238 31.62 -8.06 -3.95
N SER A 239 31.16 -7.20 -3.05
CA SER A 239 31.14 -7.49 -1.60
C SER A 239 30.11 -8.56 -1.22
N ILE A 240 29.02 -8.67 -1.99
CA ILE A 240 27.96 -9.66 -1.78
C ILE A 240 28.43 -11.03 -2.29
N ARG A 241 29.11 -11.08 -3.43
CA ARG A 241 29.75 -12.28 -3.99
C ARG A 241 30.76 -12.88 -3.03
N TYR A 242 31.56 -12.05 -2.38
CA TYR A 242 32.49 -12.53 -1.34
C TYR A 242 31.78 -13.23 -0.17
N LYS A 243 30.58 -12.77 0.20
CA LYS A 243 29.80 -13.34 1.32
C LYS A 243 29.00 -14.59 0.94
N LEU A 244 28.34 -14.58 -0.23
CA LEU A 244 27.35 -15.59 -0.61
C LEU A 244 27.79 -16.51 -1.75
N GLY A 245 28.89 -16.20 -2.43
CA GLY A 245 29.39 -16.95 -3.59
C GLY A 245 28.75 -16.51 -4.91
N ASP A 246 29.49 -16.76 -6.00
CA ASP A 246 29.13 -16.27 -7.33
C ASP A 246 27.84 -16.89 -7.88
N ASP A 247 27.65 -18.20 -7.75
CA ASP A 247 26.49 -18.90 -8.31
C ASP A 247 25.16 -18.35 -7.78
N ILE A 248 25.09 -18.10 -6.46
CA ILE A 248 23.89 -17.57 -5.81
C ILE A 248 23.60 -16.14 -6.30
N VAL A 249 24.63 -15.30 -6.35
CA VAL A 249 24.51 -13.91 -6.80
C VAL A 249 24.16 -13.82 -8.28
N ASP A 250 24.73 -14.68 -9.13
CA ASP A 250 24.42 -14.73 -10.56
C ASP A 250 22.97 -15.15 -10.81
N SER A 251 22.47 -16.13 -10.04
CA SER A 251 21.07 -16.52 -10.06
C SER A 251 20.15 -15.39 -9.60
N PHE A 252 20.55 -14.61 -8.60
CA PHE A 252 19.81 -13.42 -8.18
C PHE A 252 19.78 -12.34 -9.28
N ILE A 253 20.93 -12.00 -9.85
CA ILE A 253 21.06 -10.99 -10.92
C ILE A 253 20.19 -11.38 -12.12
N LYS A 254 20.31 -12.63 -12.59
CA LYS A 254 19.50 -13.15 -13.69
C LYS A 254 17.99 -12.98 -13.43
N THR A 255 17.58 -13.18 -12.18
CA THR A 255 16.17 -13.15 -11.78
C THR A 255 15.65 -11.72 -11.65
N PHE A 256 16.38 -10.83 -10.97
CA PHE A 256 15.85 -9.54 -10.49
C PHE A 256 16.45 -8.29 -11.15
N VAL A 257 17.46 -8.45 -12.01
CA VAL A 257 18.11 -7.32 -12.70
C VAL A 257 17.62 -7.19 -14.14
N THR A 258 17.30 -5.96 -14.51
CA THR A 258 17.02 -5.53 -15.88
C THR A 258 18.17 -4.68 -16.41
N GLU A 259 18.66 -4.99 -17.60
CA GLU A 259 19.55 -4.10 -18.34
C GLU A 259 18.69 -3.12 -19.16
N ARG A 260 18.97 -1.82 -19.04
CA ARG A 260 18.25 -0.79 -19.80
C ARG A 260 18.52 -0.95 -21.30
N GLY A 261 17.46 -0.88 -22.09
CA GLY A 261 17.47 -1.16 -23.53
C GLY A 261 17.08 -2.60 -23.87
N ASN A 262 17.09 -3.51 -22.89
CA ASN A 262 16.81 -4.94 -23.08
C ASN A 262 15.45 -5.39 -22.51
N SER A 263 14.67 -4.48 -21.93
CA SER A 263 13.32 -4.81 -21.45
C SER A 263 12.29 -4.79 -22.59
N PRO A 264 11.29 -5.69 -22.58
CA PRO A 264 10.12 -5.58 -23.45
C PRO A 264 9.43 -4.21 -23.30
N GLU A 265 8.92 -3.68 -24.42
CA GLU A 265 8.19 -2.42 -24.43
C GLU A 265 6.81 -2.59 -23.78
N ILE A 266 6.48 -1.67 -22.86
CA ILE A 266 5.12 -1.51 -22.34
C ILE A 266 4.48 -0.24 -22.91
N LYS A 267 3.15 -0.23 -22.98
CA LYS A 267 2.39 0.92 -23.43
C LYS A 267 1.51 1.47 -22.32
N TYR A 268 0.69 0.63 -21.71
CA TYR A 268 -0.33 1.02 -20.75
C TYR A 268 0.09 0.65 -19.33
N ILE A 269 -0.46 1.34 -18.33
CA ILE A 269 -0.25 0.99 -16.91
C ILE A 269 -0.87 -0.38 -16.57
N THR A 270 -1.74 -0.90 -17.44
CA THR A 270 -2.40 -2.20 -17.33
C THR A 270 -1.63 -3.34 -18.00
N ASP A 271 -0.55 -3.03 -18.71
CA ASP A 271 0.31 -4.05 -19.30
C ASP A 271 1.13 -4.72 -18.19
N GLU A 272 1.52 -5.98 -18.38
CA GLU A 272 2.47 -6.62 -17.48
C GLU A 272 3.81 -5.87 -17.58
N ASN A 273 4.22 -5.25 -16.48
CA ASN A 273 5.44 -4.46 -16.43
C ASN A 273 6.64 -5.35 -16.08
N PRO A 274 7.63 -5.54 -16.98
CA PRO A 274 8.81 -6.35 -16.70
C PRO A 274 9.57 -5.87 -15.46
N PHE A 275 9.58 -4.56 -15.21
CA PHE A 275 10.27 -3.97 -14.08
C PHE A 275 9.65 -4.37 -12.73
N SER A 276 8.37 -4.76 -12.69
CA SER A 276 7.74 -5.28 -11.47
C SER A 276 8.34 -6.62 -11.01
N TYR A 277 8.96 -7.37 -11.92
CA TYR A 277 9.63 -8.64 -11.60
C TYR A 277 11.14 -8.49 -11.50
N LYS A 278 11.70 -7.43 -12.09
CA LYS A 278 13.13 -7.15 -12.17
C LYS A 278 13.46 -5.70 -11.83
N PRO A 279 13.30 -5.29 -10.56
CA PRO A 279 13.29 -3.90 -10.15
C PRO A 279 14.68 -3.31 -9.87
N ILE A 280 15.75 -4.07 -10.13
CA ILE A 280 17.12 -3.56 -10.11
C ILE A 280 17.52 -3.27 -11.55
N VAL A 281 18.13 -2.12 -11.80
CA VAL A 281 18.53 -1.71 -13.15
C VAL A 281 20.04 -1.60 -13.28
N THR A 282 20.56 -1.92 -14.47
CA THR A 282 21.95 -1.65 -14.85
C THR A 282 22.02 -1.18 -16.30
N VAL A 283 23.15 -0.55 -16.64
CA VAL A 283 23.49 -0.10 -18.01
C VAL A 283 24.78 -0.75 -18.53
N ASN A 284 25.58 -1.36 -17.65
CA ASN A 284 26.92 -1.86 -17.97
C ASN A 284 27.25 -3.20 -17.30
N ASN A 285 26.31 -3.80 -16.54
CA ASN A 285 26.50 -5.03 -15.76
C ASN A 285 27.65 -4.95 -14.74
N LEU A 286 28.01 -3.73 -14.31
CA LEU A 286 29.00 -3.46 -13.26
C LEU A 286 28.37 -2.64 -12.13
N ASP A 287 27.70 -1.55 -12.50
CA ASP A 287 26.99 -0.67 -11.58
C ASP A 287 25.49 -0.94 -11.67
N TYR A 288 24.89 -1.16 -10.51
CA TYR A 288 23.48 -1.48 -10.37
C TYR A 288 22.79 -0.39 -9.55
N MET A 289 21.52 -0.12 -9.84
CA MET A 289 20.73 0.86 -9.09
C MET A 289 19.42 0.23 -8.60
N LEU A 290 19.02 0.60 -7.39
CA LEU A 290 17.75 0.20 -6.77
C LEU A 290 16.83 1.41 -6.59
N PRO A 291 15.89 1.67 -7.51
CA PRO A 291 15.01 2.85 -7.44
C PRO A 291 13.98 2.79 -6.31
N SER A 292 13.64 1.59 -5.83
CA SER A 292 12.67 1.38 -4.76
C SER A 292 12.94 0.06 -4.05
N ALA A 293 13.24 0.11 -2.75
CA ALA A 293 13.48 -1.08 -1.94
C ALA A 293 12.23 -1.99 -1.87
N ASN A 294 11.06 -1.41 -1.62
CA ASN A 294 9.81 -2.18 -1.54
C ASN A 294 9.47 -2.88 -2.87
N ALA A 295 9.80 -2.28 -4.01
CA ALA A 295 9.61 -2.94 -5.30
C ALA A 295 10.45 -4.22 -5.43
N ALA A 296 11.65 -4.26 -4.85
CA ALA A 296 12.50 -5.44 -4.85
C ALA A 296 11.94 -6.59 -4.03
N TYR A 297 11.40 -6.32 -2.84
CA TYR A 297 10.75 -7.36 -2.06
C TYR A 297 9.40 -7.80 -2.68
N GLU A 298 8.61 -6.87 -3.25
CA GLU A 298 7.40 -7.21 -4.00
C GLU A 298 7.74 -8.12 -5.20
N ALA A 299 8.86 -7.88 -5.88
CA ALA A 299 9.33 -8.72 -6.98
C ALA A 299 9.66 -10.16 -6.55
N ILE A 300 10.17 -10.38 -5.33
CA ILE A 300 10.36 -11.75 -4.79
C ILE A 300 9.01 -12.45 -4.73
N ILE A 301 8.01 -11.82 -4.08
CA ILE A 301 6.67 -12.39 -3.95
C ILE A 301 6.08 -12.70 -5.34
N LEU A 302 6.15 -11.75 -6.27
CA LEU A 302 5.60 -11.89 -7.61
C LEU A 302 6.25 -13.03 -8.41
N ASN A 303 7.58 -13.15 -8.37
CA ASN A 303 8.29 -14.23 -9.08
C ASN A 303 7.96 -15.60 -8.48
N LEU A 304 7.92 -15.71 -7.14
CA LEU A 304 7.62 -16.96 -6.46
C LEU A 304 6.15 -17.38 -6.68
N GLU A 305 5.19 -16.47 -6.53
CA GLU A 305 3.78 -16.75 -6.81
C GLU A 305 3.56 -17.16 -8.28
N LYS A 306 4.25 -16.50 -9.23
CA LYS A 306 4.21 -16.86 -10.65
C LYS A 306 4.76 -18.26 -10.89
N PHE A 307 5.93 -18.57 -10.33
CA PHE A 307 6.52 -19.91 -10.39
C PHE A 307 5.57 -20.98 -9.86
N PHE A 308 5.00 -20.81 -8.67
CA PHE A 308 4.08 -21.81 -8.11
C PHE A 308 2.83 -21.98 -8.95
N LYS A 309 2.26 -20.88 -9.43
CA LYS A 309 1.06 -20.89 -10.28
C LYS A 309 1.27 -21.64 -11.61
N GLU A 310 2.45 -21.54 -12.19
CA GLU A 310 2.81 -22.15 -13.48
C GLU A 310 3.44 -23.55 -13.35
N SER A 311 3.83 -23.95 -12.12
CA SER A 311 4.48 -25.23 -11.86
C SER A 311 3.51 -26.35 -11.44
N LYS A 312 4.02 -27.58 -11.39
CA LYS A 312 3.34 -28.75 -10.83
C LYS A 312 3.07 -28.65 -9.32
N TYR A 313 3.65 -27.66 -8.63
CA TYR A 313 3.52 -27.49 -7.17
C TYR A 313 2.34 -26.58 -6.78
N ASN A 314 1.58 -26.05 -7.74
CA ASN A 314 0.48 -25.09 -7.52
C ASN A 314 -0.49 -25.54 -6.42
N ASP A 315 -1.00 -26.77 -6.48
CA ASP A 315 -1.99 -27.25 -5.51
C ASP A 315 -1.41 -27.41 -4.10
N LYS A 316 -0.15 -27.88 -3.99
CA LYS A 316 0.58 -27.97 -2.72
C LYS A 316 0.77 -26.57 -2.12
N PHE A 317 1.21 -25.61 -2.93
CA PHE A 317 1.44 -24.23 -2.51
C PHE A 317 0.14 -23.53 -2.09
N ARG A 318 -0.93 -23.63 -2.89
CA ARG A 318 -2.23 -23.05 -2.56
C ARG A 318 -2.77 -23.55 -1.23
N LYS A 319 -2.72 -24.86 -1.00
CA LYS A 319 -3.16 -25.44 0.28
C LYS A 319 -2.30 -24.97 1.45
N ALA A 320 -0.98 -24.92 1.29
CA ALA A 320 -0.08 -24.43 2.34
C ALA A 320 -0.36 -22.95 2.66
N ARG A 321 -0.56 -22.12 1.65
CA ARG A 321 -0.89 -20.70 1.80
C ARG A 321 -2.23 -20.48 2.50
N ASP A 322 -3.25 -21.24 2.14
CA ASP A 322 -4.58 -21.15 2.77
C ASP A 322 -4.46 -21.50 4.28
N ASN A 323 -3.82 -22.64 4.61
CA ASN A 323 -3.55 -23.04 6.00
C ASN A 323 -2.71 -22.00 6.78
N ARG A 324 -1.76 -21.34 6.12
CA ARG A 324 -0.92 -20.30 6.73
C ARG A 324 -1.71 -19.06 7.11
N LEU A 325 -2.66 -18.65 6.25
CA LEU A 325 -3.54 -17.53 6.56
C LEU A 325 -4.45 -17.86 7.74
N GLU A 326 -5.02 -19.07 7.77
CA GLU A 326 -5.84 -19.55 8.90
C GLU A 326 -5.04 -19.50 10.20
N HIS A 327 -3.82 -20.06 10.19
CA HIS A 327 -2.94 -20.07 11.35
C HIS A 327 -2.47 -18.67 11.78
N GLU A 328 -2.11 -17.79 10.84
CA GLU A 328 -1.73 -16.40 11.12
C GLU A 328 -2.90 -15.63 11.73
N THR A 329 -4.12 -15.89 11.25
CA THR A 329 -5.36 -15.34 11.82
C THR A 329 -5.56 -15.80 13.26
N PHE A 330 -5.42 -17.11 13.52
CA PHE A 330 -5.47 -17.65 14.88
C PHE A 330 -4.45 -16.99 15.81
N CYS A 331 -3.18 -16.93 15.40
CA CYS A 331 -2.11 -16.34 16.19
C CYS A 331 -2.38 -14.85 16.48
N THR A 332 -2.85 -14.10 15.50
CA THR A 332 -3.15 -12.66 15.64
C THR A 332 -4.25 -12.41 16.68
N PHE A 333 -5.34 -13.19 16.64
CA PHE A 333 -6.39 -13.08 17.65
C PHE A 333 -5.95 -13.62 19.03
N ARG A 334 -5.17 -14.70 19.06
CA ARG A 334 -4.70 -15.30 20.31
C ARG A 334 -3.74 -14.38 21.07
N ASP A 335 -2.87 -13.65 20.36
CA ASP A 335 -1.96 -12.67 20.96
C ASP A 335 -2.68 -11.44 21.51
N PHE A 336 -3.81 -11.05 20.91
CA PHE A 336 -4.55 -9.86 21.29
C PHE A 336 -5.57 -10.09 22.42
N PHE A 337 -6.19 -11.27 22.49
CA PHE A 337 -7.15 -11.63 23.52
C PHE A 337 -6.47 -12.24 24.77
N PRO A 338 -7.03 -12.04 25.98
CA PRO A 338 -6.45 -12.61 27.19
C PRO A 338 -6.50 -14.14 27.19
N GLU A 339 -5.59 -14.78 27.92
CA GLU A 339 -5.47 -16.25 28.00
C GLU A 339 -6.78 -16.95 28.42
N SER A 340 -7.63 -16.27 29.20
CA SER A 340 -8.94 -16.76 29.61
C SER A 340 -9.96 -16.89 28.47
N THR A 341 -9.66 -16.34 27.29
CA THR A 341 -10.53 -16.41 26.12
C THR A 341 -10.45 -17.78 25.46
N THR A 342 -11.60 -18.41 25.26
CA THR A 342 -11.68 -19.66 24.51
C THR A 342 -11.61 -19.33 23.02
N ILE A 343 -10.56 -19.81 22.35
CA ILE A 343 -10.39 -19.67 20.90
C ILE A 343 -10.16 -21.07 20.33
N LEU A 344 -11.05 -21.49 19.43
CA LEU A 344 -11.05 -22.79 18.78
C LEU A 344 -10.72 -22.63 17.30
N GLU A 345 -9.77 -23.42 16.80
CA GLU A 345 -9.34 -23.46 15.40
C GLU A 345 -9.90 -24.72 14.69
N SER A 346 -10.19 -24.63 13.39
CA SER A 346 -10.69 -25.75 12.56
C SER A 346 -11.88 -26.48 13.17
N VAL A 347 -12.99 -25.75 13.34
CA VAL A 347 -14.18 -26.21 14.06
C VAL A 347 -15.27 -26.68 13.10
N PHE A 348 -15.97 -27.76 13.43
CA PHE A 348 -17.02 -28.34 12.59
C PHE A 348 -18.38 -28.30 13.27
N GLU A 349 -19.43 -28.03 12.51
CA GLU A 349 -20.83 -28.05 13.00
C GLU A 349 -21.33 -29.46 13.34
N THR A 350 -20.68 -30.51 12.81
CA THR A 350 -21.11 -31.90 12.96
C THR A 350 -19.94 -32.83 13.27
N ASN A 351 -20.23 -33.97 13.91
CA ASN A 351 -19.24 -35.02 14.17
C ASN A 351 -18.78 -35.79 12.91
N LYS A 352 -19.22 -35.37 11.71
CA LYS A 352 -18.86 -35.98 10.42
C LYS A 352 -17.90 -35.11 9.60
N SER A 353 -17.28 -34.11 10.23
CA SER A 353 -16.30 -33.22 9.60
C SER A 353 -16.89 -32.44 8.40
N HIS A 354 -18.16 -32.06 8.50
CA HIS A 354 -18.83 -31.18 7.54
C HIS A 354 -19.01 -29.79 8.13
N ASN A 355 -19.04 -28.79 7.24
CA ASN A 355 -19.17 -27.36 7.58
C ASN A 355 -18.08 -26.93 8.57
N GLU A 356 -16.85 -26.84 8.04
CA GLU A 356 -15.69 -26.33 8.75
C GLU A 356 -15.74 -24.81 8.85
N HIS A 357 -15.27 -24.29 9.98
CA HIS A 357 -15.03 -22.89 10.29
C HIS A 357 -13.59 -22.73 10.75
N ASP A 358 -12.92 -21.69 10.24
CA ASP A 358 -11.49 -21.53 10.47
C ASP A 358 -11.19 -21.20 11.94
N LEU A 359 -11.98 -20.29 12.54
CA LEU A 359 -11.76 -19.83 13.90
C LEU A 359 -13.05 -19.36 14.60
N ILE A 360 -13.26 -19.81 15.84
CA ILE A 360 -14.36 -19.34 16.71
C ILE A 360 -13.80 -18.84 18.04
N ILE A 361 -14.18 -17.64 18.43
CA ILE A 361 -13.74 -16.97 19.65
C ILE A 361 -14.94 -16.77 20.57
N PHE A 362 -14.82 -17.22 21.82
CA PHE A 362 -15.79 -16.97 22.88
C PHE A 362 -15.16 -16.06 23.93
N HIS A 363 -15.68 -14.85 24.05
CA HIS A 363 -15.20 -13.86 24.99
C HIS A 363 -16.38 -13.14 25.66
N ASN A 364 -16.46 -13.23 26.99
CA ASN A 364 -17.60 -12.73 27.76
C ASN A 364 -18.93 -13.24 27.18
N LYS A 365 -19.82 -12.33 26.78
CA LYS A 365 -21.12 -12.63 26.14
C LYS A 365 -21.09 -12.48 24.62
N THR A 366 -19.90 -12.57 24.01
CA THR A 366 -19.72 -12.37 22.57
C THR A 366 -19.09 -13.60 21.92
N ILE A 367 -19.61 -13.96 20.76
CA ILE A 367 -19.03 -14.95 19.85
C ILE A 367 -18.50 -14.22 18.61
N LEU A 368 -17.25 -14.48 18.22
CA LEU A 368 -16.73 -14.11 16.91
C LEU A 368 -16.59 -15.38 16.07
N ILE A 369 -17.19 -15.38 14.89
CA ILE A 369 -17.04 -16.43 13.88
C ILE A 369 -16.16 -15.85 12.77
N VAL A 370 -14.96 -16.39 12.63
CA VAL A 370 -13.91 -15.82 11.79
C VAL A 370 -13.59 -16.79 10.66
N GLU A 371 -13.61 -16.28 9.43
CA GLU A 371 -13.36 -17.01 8.19
C GLU A 371 -12.19 -16.38 7.45
N ALA A 372 -11.14 -17.14 7.16
CA ALA A 372 -9.96 -16.73 6.43
C ALA A 372 -10.08 -17.04 4.93
N LYS A 373 -9.69 -16.11 4.05
CA LYS A 373 -9.74 -16.29 2.58
C LYS A 373 -8.48 -15.75 1.89
N ALA A 374 -7.69 -16.66 1.30
CA ALA A 374 -6.42 -16.34 0.65
C ALA A 374 -6.50 -16.25 -0.88
N SER A 375 -7.68 -16.05 -1.47
CA SER A 375 -7.81 -16.00 -2.94
C SER A 375 -7.15 -14.75 -3.51
N PRO A 376 -6.23 -14.89 -4.48
CA PRO A 376 -5.61 -13.75 -5.12
C PRO A 376 -6.63 -13.01 -5.99
N ARG A 377 -6.49 -11.70 -6.05
CA ARG A 377 -7.32 -10.83 -6.90
C ARG A 377 -6.81 -10.85 -8.34
N ARG A 378 -7.73 -10.99 -9.30
CA ARG A 378 -7.39 -10.83 -10.72
C ARG A 378 -7.35 -9.35 -11.07
N ALA A 379 -6.41 -8.98 -11.93
CA ALA A 379 -6.36 -7.65 -12.52
C ALA A 379 -7.73 -7.27 -13.12
N PRO A 380 -8.33 -6.14 -12.68
CA PRO A 380 -9.59 -5.66 -13.24
C PRO A 380 -9.39 -5.25 -14.69
N LEU A 381 -10.47 -5.38 -15.48
CA LEU A 381 -10.44 -4.96 -16.88
C LEU A 381 -10.62 -3.45 -16.98
N ARG A 382 -10.10 -2.85 -18.05
CA ARG A 382 -10.25 -1.41 -18.31
C ARG A 382 -11.69 -1.02 -18.65
N GLU A 383 -12.44 -1.92 -19.29
CA GLU A 383 -13.84 -1.66 -19.64
C GLU A 383 -14.74 -1.92 -18.42
N PRO A 384 -15.48 -0.93 -17.91
CA PRO A 384 -16.20 -1.04 -16.64
C PRO A 384 -17.18 -2.20 -16.55
N ALA A 385 -17.99 -2.47 -17.59
CA ALA A 385 -19.01 -3.52 -17.52
C ALA A 385 -18.39 -4.93 -17.42
N ARG A 386 -17.36 -5.20 -18.21
CA ARG A 386 -16.59 -6.45 -18.15
C ARG A 386 -15.78 -6.56 -16.87
N ALA A 387 -15.25 -5.44 -16.37
CA ALA A 387 -14.56 -5.38 -15.09
C ALA A 387 -15.51 -5.79 -13.95
N TYR A 388 -16.69 -5.20 -13.92
CA TYR A 388 -17.72 -5.49 -12.92
C TYR A 388 -18.08 -6.98 -12.88
N ILE A 389 -18.31 -7.61 -14.03
CA ILE A 389 -18.57 -9.06 -14.11
C ILE A 389 -17.42 -9.86 -13.48
N ARG A 390 -16.17 -9.56 -13.86
CA ARG A 390 -14.99 -10.25 -13.32
C ARG A 390 -14.86 -10.09 -11.81
N ILE A 391 -15.04 -8.87 -11.32
CA ILE A 391 -14.96 -8.52 -9.90
C ILE A 391 -16.04 -9.26 -9.12
N ARG A 392 -17.29 -9.21 -9.58
CA ARG A 392 -18.42 -9.94 -8.98
C ARG A 392 -18.12 -11.45 -8.92
N ASP A 393 -17.64 -12.03 -10.01
CA ASP A 393 -17.34 -13.45 -10.05
C ASP A 393 -16.20 -13.82 -9.08
N ASP A 394 -15.21 -12.94 -8.89
CA ASP A 394 -14.15 -13.15 -7.89
C ASP A 394 -14.68 -13.04 -6.46
N PHE A 395 -15.54 -12.06 -6.20
CA PHE A 395 -16.20 -11.85 -4.91
C PHE A 395 -17.06 -13.07 -4.50
N LYS A 396 -17.75 -13.69 -5.47
CA LYS A 396 -18.65 -14.84 -5.27
C LYS A 396 -18.00 -16.22 -5.29
N ARG A 397 -16.68 -16.33 -5.53
CA ARG A 397 -15.99 -17.63 -5.51
C ARG A 397 -16.06 -18.24 -4.11
N LYS A 398 -15.91 -19.58 -4.05
CA LYS A 398 -15.74 -20.33 -2.80
C LYS A 398 -14.61 -19.78 -1.91
N SER A 399 -13.59 -19.19 -2.53
CA SER A 399 -12.45 -18.58 -1.84
C SER A 399 -12.59 -17.06 -1.69
N GLY A 400 -13.76 -16.49 -1.95
CA GLY A 400 -14.06 -15.05 -1.88
C GLY A 400 -14.88 -14.66 -0.65
N ILE A 401 -15.10 -13.35 -0.51
CA ILE A 401 -15.78 -12.73 0.65
C ILE A 401 -17.24 -13.20 0.79
N GLN A 402 -17.96 -13.40 -0.32
CA GLN A 402 -19.34 -13.89 -0.29
C GLN A 402 -19.43 -15.26 0.42
N SER A 403 -18.55 -16.19 0.05
CA SER A 403 -18.53 -17.54 0.65
C SER A 403 -18.15 -17.51 2.13
N ALA A 404 -17.26 -16.61 2.55
CA ALA A 404 -16.94 -16.41 3.96
C ALA A 404 -18.16 -15.90 4.75
N SER A 405 -18.87 -14.92 4.20
CA SER A 405 -20.09 -14.39 4.80
C SER A 405 -21.18 -15.46 4.94
N GLU A 406 -21.37 -16.27 3.90
CA GLU A 406 -22.34 -17.38 3.93
C GLU A 406 -21.98 -18.43 4.97
N GLN A 407 -20.70 -18.84 5.04
CA GLN A 407 -20.21 -19.81 6.03
C GLN A 407 -20.44 -19.30 7.45
N ALA A 408 -19.94 -18.11 7.78
CA ALA A 408 -20.08 -17.55 9.12
C ALA A 408 -21.56 -17.33 9.52
N ASN A 409 -22.39 -16.86 8.59
CA ASN A 409 -23.81 -16.65 8.87
C ASN A 409 -24.60 -17.96 9.03
N ASN A 410 -24.22 -19.04 8.35
CA ASN A 410 -24.86 -20.35 8.54
C ASN A 410 -24.70 -20.82 9.99
N LEU A 411 -23.48 -20.77 10.54
CA LEU A 411 -23.24 -21.11 11.95
C LEU A 411 -23.93 -20.12 12.89
N ARG A 412 -23.88 -18.82 12.61
CA ARG A 412 -24.62 -17.81 13.39
C ARG A 412 -26.12 -18.14 13.47
N ASN A 413 -26.73 -18.46 12.34
CA ASN A 413 -28.14 -18.82 12.26
C ASN A 413 -28.42 -20.14 13.00
N LEU A 414 -27.51 -21.11 12.92
CA LEU A 414 -27.61 -22.36 13.69
C LEU A 414 -27.59 -22.09 15.20
N ILE A 415 -26.71 -21.20 15.67
CA ILE A 415 -26.63 -20.83 17.09
C ILE A 415 -27.90 -20.09 17.54
N ILE A 416 -28.40 -19.15 16.73
CA ILE A 416 -29.59 -18.35 17.08
C ILE A 416 -30.85 -19.22 17.17
N ASN A 417 -30.98 -20.22 16.30
CA ASN A 417 -32.17 -21.05 16.21
C ASN A 417 -32.18 -22.26 17.15
N ASN A 418 -31.10 -22.52 17.89
CA ASN A 418 -31.00 -23.65 18.80
C ASN A 418 -30.67 -23.17 20.23
N GLU A 419 -31.20 -23.86 21.24
CA GLU A 419 -30.80 -23.63 22.63
C GLU A 419 -29.33 -24.04 22.85
N LYS A 420 -28.92 -25.15 22.21
CA LYS A 420 -27.56 -25.70 22.28
C LYS A 420 -27.03 -26.04 20.90
N THR A 421 -25.80 -25.63 20.62
CA THR A 421 -25.09 -25.94 19.36
C THR A 421 -23.76 -26.63 19.68
N PRO A 422 -23.62 -27.94 19.42
CA PRO A 422 -22.36 -28.64 19.61
C PRO A 422 -21.38 -28.33 18.47
N LEU A 423 -20.11 -28.23 18.83
CA LEU A 423 -18.99 -27.98 17.92
C LEU A 423 -17.96 -29.10 18.06
N TYR A 424 -17.41 -29.56 16.94
CA TYR A 424 -16.56 -30.74 16.88
C TYR A 424 -15.20 -30.44 16.26
N ASP A 425 -14.22 -31.28 16.55
CA ASP A 425 -12.97 -31.32 15.81
C ASP A 425 -13.13 -32.13 14.51
N LYS A 426 -12.08 -32.13 13.69
CA LYS A 426 -12.03 -32.91 12.45
C LYS A 426 -12.22 -34.41 12.63
N LYS A 427 -11.95 -34.96 13.82
CA LYS A 427 -12.10 -36.39 14.14
C LYS A 427 -13.51 -36.72 14.66
N GLY A 428 -14.37 -35.71 14.82
CA GLY A 428 -15.72 -35.84 15.34
C GLY A 428 -15.81 -35.83 16.87
N ASN A 429 -14.75 -35.45 17.58
CA ASN A 429 -14.78 -35.27 19.03
C ASN A 429 -15.45 -33.93 19.36
N LEU A 430 -16.30 -33.92 20.39
CA LEU A 430 -16.92 -32.69 20.86
C LEU A 430 -15.87 -31.75 21.47
N LEU A 431 -15.74 -30.54 20.92
CA LEU A 431 -14.86 -29.49 21.42
C LEU A 431 -15.57 -28.57 22.40
N TYR A 432 -16.79 -28.13 22.04
CA TYR A 432 -17.53 -27.15 22.81
C TYR A 432 -19.03 -27.30 22.56
N THR A 433 -19.87 -26.90 23.52
CA THR A 433 -21.31 -26.77 23.31
C THR A 433 -21.70 -25.34 23.65
N ILE A 434 -22.14 -24.60 22.65
CA ILE A 434 -22.64 -23.25 22.82
C ILE A 434 -24.04 -23.36 23.43
N ASN A 435 -24.27 -22.78 24.60
CA ASN A 435 -25.64 -22.50 25.04
C ASN A 435 -26.01 -21.08 24.60
N ARG A 436 -27.08 -20.94 23.82
CA ARG A 436 -27.48 -19.65 23.23
C ARG A 436 -27.70 -18.55 24.28
N CYS A 437 -28.20 -18.90 25.47
CA CYS A 437 -28.50 -17.95 26.53
C CYS A 437 -27.26 -17.30 27.17
N ASP A 438 -26.06 -17.86 26.96
CA ASP A 438 -24.82 -17.35 27.55
C ASP A 438 -24.26 -16.15 26.77
N TYR A 439 -24.76 -15.89 25.55
CA TYR A 439 -24.20 -14.91 24.63
C TYR A 439 -25.26 -13.90 24.16
N ASP A 440 -24.88 -12.63 24.12
CA ASP A 440 -25.73 -11.53 23.65
C ASP A 440 -25.41 -11.17 22.19
N ASN A 441 -24.13 -11.31 21.80
CA ASN A 441 -23.61 -10.86 20.51
C ASN A 441 -22.95 -12.01 19.72
N ILE A 442 -23.20 -12.05 18.41
CA ILE A 442 -22.52 -12.95 17.48
C ILE A 442 -22.11 -12.14 16.25
N TYR A 443 -20.79 -11.95 16.06
CA TYR A 443 -20.24 -11.21 14.92
C TYR A 443 -19.53 -12.15 13.95
N CYS A 444 -19.74 -11.90 12.66
CA CYS A 444 -19.06 -12.59 11.57
C CYS A 444 -17.89 -11.74 11.11
N ILE A 445 -16.71 -12.34 10.94
CA ILE A 445 -15.49 -11.68 10.49
C ILE A 445 -14.92 -12.45 9.31
N CYS A 446 -14.47 -11.75 8.27
CA CYS A 446 -13.73 -12.31 7.15
C CYS A 446 -12.32 -11.70 7.14
N VAL A 447 -11.30 -12.53 7.29
CA VAL A 447 -9.90 -12.12 7.20
C VAL A 447 -9.35 -12.51 5.83
N THR A 448 -8.86 -11.54 5.06
CA THR A 448 -8.34 -11.80 3.72
C THR A 448 -6.81 -11.76 3.67
N LYS A 449 -6.18 -12.52 2.78
CA LYS A 449 -4.73 -12.38 2.53
C LYS A 449 -4.40 -11.01 1.93
N ASP A 450 -5.10 -10.65 0.86
CA ASP A 450 -4.88 -9.40 0.13
C ASP A 450 -5.93 -8.36 0.57
N ASP A 451 -5.58 -7.08 0.51
CA ASP A 451 -6.52 -5.96 0.66
C ASP A 451 -7.57 -6.01 -0.47
N PHE A 452 -8.86 -5.76 -0.20
CA PHE A 452 -9.92 -5.66 -1.23
C PHE A 452 -10.46 -4.23 -1.39
N GLY A 453 -9.83 -3.26 -0.74
CA GLY A 453 -10.19 -1.86 -0.74
C GLY A 453 -11.65 -1.65 -0.37
N MET A 454 -12.32 -0.79 -1.14
CA MET A 454 -13.73 -0.44 -0.93
C MET A 454 -14.70 -1.62 -0.98
N LEU A 455 -14.32 -2.76 -1.58
CA LEU A 455 -15.17 -3.97 -1.55
C LEU A 455 -15.15 -4.69 -0.21
N ALA A 456 -14.07 -4.59 0.57
CA ALA A 456 -14.03 -5.09 1.94
C ALA A 456 -14.75 -4.14 2.89
N THR A 457 -14.49 -2.83 2.76
CA THR A 457 -15.03 -1.82 3.69
C THR A 457 -16.51 -1.51 3.45
N ASN A 458 -17.01 -1.65 2.22
CA ASN A 458 -18.41 -1.40 1.88
C ASN A 458 -19.07 -2.55 1.10
N LEU A 459 -19.45 -3.58 1.83
CA LEU A 459 -20.15 -4.76 1.31
C LEU A 459 -21.53 -4.49 0.69
N THR A 460 -22.15 -3.31 0.86
CA THR A 460 -23.43 -3.00 0.20
C THR A 460 -23.32 -3.00 -1.33
N LEU A 461 -22.10 -2.86 -1.85
CA LEU A 461 -21.79 -2.83 -3.27
C LEU A 461 -22.02 -4.19 -3.95
N MET A 462 -21.80 -5.31 -3.25
CA MET A 462 -21.74 -6.63 -3.88
C MET A 462 -22.24 -7.80 -3.03
N LEU A 463 -22.30 -7.67 -1.70
CA LEU A 463 -22.69 -8.79 -0.84
C LEU A 463 -24.18 -9.10 -0.97
N GLU A 464 -24.48 -10.35 -1.28
CA GLU A 464 -25.83 -10.90 -1.24
C GLU A 464 -26.04 -11.54 0.14
N LYS A 465 -26.98 -11.01 0.91
CA LYS A 465 -27.34 -11.53 2.24
C LYS A 465 -28.83 -11.37 2.48
N LYS A 466 -29.38 -12.06 3.48
CA LYS A 466 -30.75 -11.79 3.93
C LYS A 466 -30.84 -10.43 4.62
N GLU A 467 -32.04 -9.86 4.68
CA GLU A 467 -32.25 -8.51 5.21
C GLU A 467 -31.86 -8.40 6.69
N ASP A 468 -32.16 -9.43 7.47
CA ASP A 468 -31.93 -9.56 8.92
C ASP A 468 -30.51 -10.02 9.30
N GLU A 469 -29.72 -10.50 8.34
CA GLU A 469 -28.33 -10.89 8.58
C GLU A 469 -27.43 -9.65 8.70
N PRO A 470 -26.56 -9.55 9.72
CA PRO A 470 -25.60 -8.46 9.81
C PRO A 470 -24.56 -8.56 8.69
N TYR A 471 -23.96 -7.42 8.32
CA TYR A 471 -22.76 -7.43 7.50
C TYR A 471 -21.59 -8.03 8.29
N PRO A 472 -20.77 -8.92 7.70
CA PRO A 472 -19.52 -9.30 8.33
C PRO A 472 -18.54 -8.13 8.33
N TRP A 473 -17.64 -8.10 9.30
CA TRP A 473 -16.48 -7.23 9.25
C TRP A 473 -15.39 -7.86 8.39
N VAL A 474 -14.82 -7.12 7.44
CA VAL A 474 -13.81 -7.65 6.50
C VAL A 474 -12.55 -6.82 6.61
N ILE A 475 -11.41 -7.48 6.80
CA ILE A 475 -10.09 -6.85 6.95
C ILE A 475 -9.01 -7.76 6.37
N CYS A 476 -7.94 -7.19 5.81
CA CYS A 476 -6.79 -8.02 5.41
C CYS A 476 -5.89 -8.33 6.62
N ILE A 477 -5.17 -9.46 6.58
CA ILE A 477 -4.37 -9.93 7.72
C ILE A 477 -3.29 -8.92 8.14
N GLN A 478 -2.72 -8.18 7.19
CA GLN A 478 -1.68 -7.18 7.47
C GLN A 478 -2.27 -5.98 8.23
N ASP A 479 -3.43 -5.48 7.82
CA ASP A 479 -4.11 -4.38 8.52
C ASP A 479 -4.60 -4.82 9.90
N LEU A 480 -5.06 -6.07 10.04
CA LEU A 480 -5.48 -6.62 11.34
C LEU A 480 -4.31 -6.67 12.33
N LYS A 481 -3.17 -7.22 11.91
CA LYS A 481 -1.94 -7.26 12.73
C LYS A 481 -1.52 -5.85 13.13
N PHE A 482 -1.43 -4.94 12.16
CA PHE A 482 -1.01 -3.57 12.41
C PHE A 482 -1.96 -2.82 13.34
N TYR A 483 -3.27 -3.02 13.19
CA TYR A 483 -4.29 -2.45 14.05
C TYR A 483 -4.14 -2.94 15.49
N PHE A 484 -4.05 -4.25 15.70
CA PHE A 484 -3.88 -4.83 17.05
C PHE A 484 -2.57 -4.41 17.70
N ASP A 485 -1.47 -4.36 16.94
CA ASP A 485 -0.21 -3.85 17.44
C ASP A 485 -0.34 -2.39 17.90
N CYS A 486 -0.96 -1.53 17.10
CA CYS A 486 -1.17 -0.14 17.48
C CYS A 486 -2.06 0.00 18.73
N LEU A 487 -3.13 -0.79 18.86
CA LEU A 487 -3.98 -0.76 20.06
C LEU A 487 -3.20 -1.14 21.32
N LYS A 488 -2.41 -2.23 21.26
CA LYS A 488 -1.56 -2.67 22.37
C LYS A 488 -0.57 -1.58 22.78
N GLU A 489 0.04 -0.87 21.83
CA GLU A 489 1.01 0.20 22.13
C GLU A 489 0.41 1.40 22.89
N ILE A 490 -0.90 1.62 22.75
CA ILE A 490 -1.61 2.70 23.45
C ILE A 490 -2.50 2.20 24.58
N ASP A 491 -2.21 0.99 25.10
CA ASP A 491 -2.91 0.34 26.20
C ASP A 491 -4.42 0.16 25.95
N LEU A 492 -4.82 -0.01 24.69
CA LEU A 492 -6.18 -0.42 24.31
C LEU A 492 -6.23 -1.92 24.04
N ASP A 493 -7.37 -2.53 24.36
CA ASP A 493 -7.50 -3.99 24.43
C ASP A 493 -8.68 -4.53 23.60
N HIS A 494 -8.98 -5.80 23.83
CA HIS A 494 -10.06 -6.52 23.19
C HIS A 494 -11.45 -5.92 23.44
N ASP A 495 -11.70 -5.27 24.59
CA ASP A 495 -12.99 -4.61 24.84
C ASP A 495 -13.18 -3.40 23.94
N TYR A 496 -12.11 -2.61 23.74
CA TYR A 496 -12.12 -1.52 22.75
C TYR A 496 -12.41 -2.05 21.34
N PHE A 497 -11.74 -3.14 20.94
CA PHE A 497 -11.97 -3.79 19.65
C PHE A 497 -13.41 -4.29 19.48
N LEU A 498 -13.98 -4.95 20.49
CA LEU A 498 -15.36 -5.44 20.42
C LEU A 498 -16.37 -4.29 20.30
N ASN A 499 -16.13 -3.17 20.98
CA ASN A 499 -16.94 -1.95 20.83
C ASN A 499 -16.81 -1.34 19.43
N TYR A 500 -15.59 -1.30 18.89
CA TYR A 500 -15.35 -0.88 17.51
C TYR A 500 -16.17 -1.72 16.52
N ILE A 501 -16.08 -3.06 16.59
CA ILE A 501 -16.83 -3.97 15.70
C ILE A 501 -18.33 -3.76 15.83
N HIS A 502 -18.82 -3.64 17.07
CA HIS A 502 -20.23 -3.42 17.34
C HIS A 502 -20.77 -2.17 16.65
N GLU A 503 -20.07 -1.03 16.74
CA GLU A 503 -20.50 0.20 16.07
C GLU A 503 -20.23 0.17 14.57
N ARG A 504 -19.10 -0.38 14.14
CA ARG A 504 -18.68 -0.46 12.73
C ARG A 504 -19.71 -1.20 11.86
N ILE A 505 -20.30 -2.27 12.38
CA ILE A 505 -21.35 -3.03 11.70
C ILE A 505 -22.65 -2.20 11.58
N LYS A 506 -23.00 -1.39 12.59
CA LYS A 506 -24.23 -0.55 12.58
C LYS A 506 -24.16 0.62 11.60
N ILE A 507 -22.96 1.09 11.28
CA ILE A 507 -22.75 2.18 10.32
C ILE A 507 -22.46 1.69 8.90
N HIS A 508 -22.48 0.38 8.66
CA HIS A 508 -22.11 -0.18 7.37
C HIS A 508 -22.97 0.40 6.23
N GLY A 509 -22.32 0.93 5.20
CA GLY A 509 -22.97 1.63 4.08
C GLY A 509 -23.39 3.08 4.36
N LYS A 510 -23.24 3.61 5.59
CA LYS A 510 -23.50 5.03 5.91
C LYS A 510 -22.27 5.93 5.76
N ALA A 511 -21.09 5.33 5.85
CA ALA A 511 -19.83 5.96 5.54
C ALA A 511 -19.09 5.15 4.47
N THR A 512 -18.19 5.83 3.77
CA THR A 512 -17.35 5.28 2.70
C THR A 512 -15.89 5.65 2.97
N ALA A 513 -15.03 4.64 2.90
CA ALA A 513 -13.58 4.76 2.97
C ALA A 513 -12.97 3.65 2.10
N CYS A 514 -11.75 3.85 1.63
CA CYS A 514 -11.06 2.88 0.76
C CYS A 514 -10.34 1.80 1.57
N ASP A 515 -10.12 2.02 2.86
CA ASP A 515 -9.30 1.18 3.73
C ASP A 515 -9.98 1.03 5.11
N GLU A 516 -9.88 -0.13 5.74
CA GLU A 516 -10.53 -0.36 7.05
C GLU A 516 -9.81 0.41 8.18
N LEU A 517 -8.51 0.69 8.02
CA LEU A 517 -7.77 1.55 8.96
C LEU A 517 -8.25 3.00 8.95
N GLU A 518 -8.91 3.47 7.89
CA GLU A 518 -9.54 4.80 7.87
C GLU A 518 -10.75 4.84 8.83
N TYR A 519 -11.54 3.76 8.90
CA TYR A 519 -12.63 3.63 9.86
C TYR A 519 -12.13 3.49 11.29
N ALA A 520 -11.15 2.60 11.50
CA ALA A 520 -10.55 2.40 12.82
C ALA A 520 -9.87 3.68 13.34
N GLY A 521 -9.19 4.40 12.45
CA GLY A 521 -8.55 5.67 12.75
C GLY A 521 -9.56 6.77 13.09
N ALA A 522 -10.66 6.88 12.33
CA ALA A 522 -11.75 7.80 12.64
C ALA A 522 -12.41 7.46 13.99
N TYR A 523 -12.68 6.18 14.26
CA TYR A 523 -13.24 5.72 15.53
C TYR A 523 -12.36 6.12 16.71
N LEU A 524 -11.04 5.88 16.59
CA LEU A 524 -10.05 6.27 17.58
C LEU A 524 -9.99 7.79 17.73
N ASN A 525 -9.84 8.53 16.63
CA ASN A 525 -9.75 9.99 16.63
C ASN A 525 -10.97 10.66 17.28
N TYR A 526 -12.18 10.13 17.08
CA TYR A 526 -13.42 10.80 17.48
C TYR A 526 -14.12 10.17 18.67
N GLY A 527 -13.59 9.06 19.20
CA GLY A 527 -14.14 8.36 20.36
C GLY A 527 -15.49 7.69 20.08
N GLY A 528 -15.68 7.17 18.87
CA GLY A 528 -16.94 6.55 18.44
C GLY A 528 -17.41 6.99 17.06
N PHE A 529 -18.51 6.40 16.57
CA PHE A 529 -19.12 6.75 15.28
C PHE A 529 -20.36 7.65 15.37
N ASP A 530 -20.63 8.25 16.54
CA ASP A 530 -21.74 9.19 16.73
C ASP A 530 -21.80 10.30 15.69
N PHE A 531 -20.64 10.68 15.16
CA PHE A 531 -20.47 11.74 14.17
C PHE A 531 -21.06 11.38 12.78
N ILE A 532 -21.27 10.10 12.48
CA ILE A 532 -21.84 9.62 11.21
C ILE A 532 -23.38 9.74 11.21
N ASN A 533 -24.03 9.56 12.36
CA ASN A 533 -25.49 9.55 12.45
C ASN A 533 -26.13 10.95 12.61
N LYS A 534 -25.34 12.03 12.60
CA LYS A 534 -25.82 13.39 12.93
C LYS A 534 -26.57 14.09 11.79
N GLU A 535 -26.33 13.74 10.53
CA GLU A 535 -27.03 14.35 9.39
C GLU A 535 -27.82 13.31 8.59
N VAL A 536 -29.14 13.43 8.66
CA VAL A 536 -30.09 12.64 7.87
C VAL A 536 -29.79 12.89 6.39
N ASN A 537 -29.47 11.83 5.64
CA ASN A 537 -29.22 11.79 4.19
C ASN A 537 -27.82 12.21 3.69
N SER A 538 -26.76 12.11 4.49
CA SER A 538 -25.38 12.29 4.00
C SER A 538 -24.58 10.99 4.00
N ASN A 539 -24.03 10.59 2.84
CA ASN A 539 -22.96 9.59 2.80
C ASN A 539 -21.68 10.27 3.27
N VAL A 540 -21.16 9.85 4.42
CA VAL A 540 -19.91 10.41 4.98
C VAL A 540 -18.74 9.77 4.25
N PHE A 541 -17.86 10.59 3.67
CA PHE A 541 -16.59 10.12 3.13
C PHE A 541 -15.50 10.36 4.17
N LEU A 542 -14.86 9.28 4.62
CA LEU A 542 -13.68 9.39 5.49
C LEU A 542 -12.48 9.78 4.64
N ASP A 543 -11.66 10.69 5.17
CA ASP A 543 -10.42 11.09 4.51
C ASP A 543 -9.34 10.04 4.76
N ILE A 544 -8.44 9.86 3.78
CA ILE A 544 -7.31 8.91 3.90
C ILE A 544 -6.45 9.23 5.13
N SER A 545 -6.38 10.50 5.55
CA SER A 545 -5.61 10.91 6.72
C SER A 545 -6.19 10.44 8.05
N GLU A 546 -7.39 9.85 8.08
CA GLU A 546 -7.97 9.28 9.31
C GLU A 546 -7.10 8.13 9.87
N SER A 547 -6.49 7.32 8.99
CA SER A 547 -5.61 6.21 9.39
C SER A 547 -4.22 6.67 9.87
N ARG A 548 -3.83 7.92 9.62
CA ARG A 548 -2.50 8.48 9.98
C ARG A 548 -2.18 8.37 11.47
N VAL A 549 -3.20 8.28 12.32
CA VAL A 549 -3.01 8.06 13.76
C VAL A 549 -2.22 6.79 14.05
N PHE A 550 -2.37 5.73 13.24
CA PHE A 550 -1.64 4.49 13.40
C PHE A 550 -0.16 4.61 12.99
N ASP A 551 0.12 5.36 11.93
CA ASP A 551 1.51 5.70 11.55
C ASP A 551 2.19 6.50 12.68
N GLU A 552 1.48 7.44 13.28
CA GLU A 552 2.00 8.22 14.40
C GLU A 552 2.30 7.34 15.62
N ILE A 553 1.41 6.40 15.97
CA ILE A 553 1.64 5.41 17.04
C ILE A 553 2.89 4.57 16.74
N HIS A 554 2.99 4.05 15.52
CA HIS A 554 4.11 3.22 15.10
C HIS A 554 5.45 3.98 15.12
N LEU A 555 5.47 5.22 14.66
CA LEU A 555 6.67 6.07 14.68
C LEU A 555 7.10 6.39 16.12
N GLU A 556 6.18 6.66 17.03
CA GLU A 556 6.52 6.85 18.45
C GLU A 556 7.11 5.58 19.06
N LYS A 557 6.55 4.40 18.77
CA LYS A 557 7.11 3.09 19.18
C LYS A 557 8.55 2.92 18.71
N ILE A 558 8.83 3.16 17.43
CA ILE A 558 10.19 3.08 16.87
C ILE A 558 11.17 4.02 17.59
N HIS A 559 10.71 5.22 17.95
CA HIS A 559 11.52 6.17 18.69
C HIS A 559 11.63 5.87 20.19
N GLY A 560 11.02 4.79 20.69
CA GLY A 560 10.99 4.46 22.11
C GLY A 560 10.21 5.47 22.95
N ARG A 561 9.23 6.15 22.33
CA ARG A 561 8.39 7.17 22.97
C ARG A 561 6.96 6.65 23.08
N LYS A 562 6.25 7.04 24.14
CA LYS A 562 4.83 6.70 24.32
C LYS A 562 3.96 7.66 23.51
N TYR A 563 3.10 7.13 22.65
CA TYR A 563 2.05 7.93 22.01
C TYR A 563 0.96 8.26 23.03
N VAL A 564 0.57 9.53 23.11
CA VAL A 564 -0.56 9.97 23.96
C VAL A 564 -1.69 10.37 23.03
N HIS A 565 -2.65 9.48 22.89
CA HIS A 565 -3.82 9.73 22.05
C HIS A 565 -4.71 10.82 22.64
N GLN A 566 -5.25 11.69 21.77
CA GLN A 566 -6.21 12.72 22.15
C GLN A 566 -7.42 12.66 21.24
N ILE A 567 -8.60 12.58 21.84
CA ILE A 567 -9.86 12.65 21.11
C ILE A 567 -10.00 14.05 20.48
N LYS A 568 -10.26 14.06 19.18
CA LYS A 568 -10.45 15.23 18.33
C LYS A 568 -11.93 15.46 18.10
N LYS A 569 -12.30 16.68 17.71
CA LYS A 569 -13.64 16.96 17.19
C LYS A 569 -13.66 16.68 15.69
N PRO A 570 -14.67 15.96 15.16
CA PRO A 570 -14.78 15.73 13.73
C PRO A 570 -14.99 17.06 13.01
N THR A 571 -14.26 17.25 11.91
CA THR A 571 -14.41 18.41 11.03
C THR A 571 -14.99 17.98 9.71
N TYR A 572 -16.03 18.67 9.24
CA TYR A 572 -16.71 18.33 8.00
C TYR A 572 -16.54 19.42 6.96
N SER A 573 -16.43 19.00 5.71
CA SER A 573 -16.60 19.89 4.56
C SER A 573 -17.65 19.31 3.63
N ILE A 574 -18.69 20.09 3.34
CA ILE A 574 -19.71 19.67 2.38
C ILE A 574 -19.10 19.71 0.98
N LEU A 575 -19.08 18.55 0.35
CA LEU A 575 -18.54 18.37 -0.99
C LEU A 575 -19.49 19.00 -2.02
N ASN A 576 -19.16 20.21 -2.47
CA ASN A 576 -19.96 20.90 -3.47
C ASN A 576 -19.67 20.32 -4.87
N ARG A 577 -20.61 19.50 -5.38
CA ARG A 577 -20.53 18.84 -6.68
C ARG A 577 -20.25 19.82 -7.83
N ASP A 578 -20.89 20.99 -7.84
CA ASP A 578 -20.73 21.99 -8.91
C ASP A 578 -19.30 22.60 -8.97
N LYS A 579 -18.65 22.75 -7.81
CA LYS A 579 -17.25 23.22 -7.73
C LYS A 579 -16.25 22.17 -8.20
N LEU A 580 -16.51 20.88 -7.99
CA LEU A 580 -15.66 19.79 -8.45
C LEU A 580 -15.64 19.68 -9.97
N PHE A 581 -16.81 19.68 -10.61
CA PHE A 581 -16.89 19.58 -12.08
C PHE A 581 -16.40 20.83 -12.81
N SER A 582 -16.54 22.02 -12.21
CA SER A 582 -15.98 23.25 -12.78
C SER A 582 -14.44 23.28 -12.71
N SER A 583 -13.82 22.68 -11.69
CA SER A 583 -12.35 22.57 -11.60
C SER A 583 -11.76 21.63 -12.66
N LEU A 584 -12.43 20.53 -12.97
CA LEU A 584 -12.03 19.54 -13.99
C LEU A 584 -12.15 20.05 -15.43
N ASN A 585 -12.91 21.13 -15.67
CA ASN A 585 -13.12 21.72 -16.99
C ASN A 585 -12.29 23.01 -17.23
N THR A 586 -11.40 23.39 -16.32
CA THR A 586 -10.66 24.65 -16.50
C THR A 586 -9.40 24.50 -17.33
N LYS A 587 -9.50 24.77 -18.64
CA LYS A 587 -8.46 25.58 -19.30
C LYS A 587 -8.45 26.92 -18.57
N HIS A 588 -7.58 27.09 -17.57
CA HIS A 588 -7.50 28.34 -16.83
C HIS A 588 -7.29 29.52 -17.78
N SER A 589 -8.29 30.39 -17.88
CA SER A 589 -8.15 31.63 -18.63
C SER A 589 -7.19 32.55 -17.89
N ARG A 590 -6.44 33.39 -18.62
CA ARG A 590 -5.55 34.41 -18.04
C ARG A 590 -6.25 35.34 -17.02
N LYS A 591 -7.59 35.46 -17.07
CA LYS A 591 -8.37 36.25 -16.12
C LYS A 591 -8.48 35.58 -14.74
N ASP A 592 -8.62 34.24 -14.69
CA ASP A 592 -8.77 33.50 -13.43
C ASP A 592 -7.46 33.48 -12.63
N ALA A 593 -6.33 33.35 -13.33
CA ALA A 593 -5.00 33.47 -12.75
C ALA A 593 -4.74 34.86 -12.11
N LYS A 594 -5.23 35.95 -12.74
CA LYS A 594 -5.15 37.31 -12.16
C LYS A 594 -6.01 37.43 -10.90
N LYS A 595 -7.21 36.83 -10.88
CA LYS A 595 -8.12 36.85 -9.71
C LYS A 595 -7.53 36.08 -8.52
N ILE A 596 -6.95 34.90 -8.76
CA ILE A 596 -6.29 34.10 -7.71
C ILE A 596 -5.05 34.82 -7.17
N LYS A 597 -4.25 35.47 -8.04
CA LYS A 597 -3.07 36.24 -7.64
C LYS A 597 -3.44 37.48 -6.82
N ALA A 598 -4.55 38.14 -7.15
CA ALA A 598 -5.10 39.25 -6.37
C ALA A 598 -5.57 38.78 -4.98
N LYS A 599 -6.34 37.69 -4.91
CA LYS A 599 -6.85 37.12 -3.65
C LYS A 599 -5.73 36.66 -2.71
N ARG A 600 -4.65 36.06 -3.26
CA ARG A 600 -3.44 35.71 -2.49
C ARG A 600 -2.67 36.94 -2.00
N LYS A 601 -2.63 38.04 -2.77
CA LYS A 601 -2.03 39.31 -2.33
C LYS A 601 -2.83 39.94 -1.19
N GLU A 602 -4.16 39.85 -1.24
CA GLU A 602 -5.05 40.33 -0.18
C GLU A 602 -4.90 39.53 1.11
N GLN A 603 -4.87 38.20 1.04
CA GLN A 603 -4.63 37.34 2.21
C GLN A 603 -3.23 37.55 2.81
N LYS A 604 -2.20 37.79 1.98
CA LYS A 604 -0.87 38.18 2.49
C LYS A 604 -0.88 39.55 3.16
N LYS A 605 -1.66 40.51 2.67
CA LYS A 605 -1.82 41.83 3.30
C LYS A 605 -2.58 41.75 4.63
N SER A 606 -3.60 40.88 4.75
CA SER A 606 -4.33 40.71 6.02
C SER A 606 -3.46 40.02 7.08
N ARG A 607 -2.69 39.00 6.70
CA ARG A 607 -1.74 38.32 7.61
C ARG A 607 -0.61 39.23 8.12
N LYS A 608 -0.23 40.26 7.34
CA LYS A 608 0.76 41.27 7.73
C LYS A 608 0.20 42.40 8.60
N ARG A 609 -1.13 42.48 8.75
CA ARG A 609 -1.81 43.43 9.65
C ARG A 609 -2.19 42.80 10.99
N ASN A 610 -2.20 41.46 11.07
CA ASN A 610 -2.47 40.70 12.29
C ASN A 610 -1.21 40.11 12.96
N ARG A 611 -0.03 40.45 12.43
CA ARG A 611 1.27 40.38 13.09
C ARG A 611 1.75 41.81 13.21
#